data_AF-A0A0P8XY41-F1
#
_entry.id   AF-A0A0P8XY41-F1
#
_cell.length_a   1.000
_cell.length_b   1.000
_cell.length_c   1.000
_cell.angle_alpha   90.00
_cell.angle_beta   90.00
_cell.angle_gamma   90.00
#
_symmetry.space_group_name_H-M   'P 1'
#
loop_
_entity.id
_entity.type
_entity.pdbx_description
1 polymer ?
#
loop_
_entity_poly.entity_id
_entity_poly.type
_entity_poly.pdbx_seq_one_letter_code
_entity_poly.pdbx_strand_id
1 'polypeptide(L)'
;MLLLVFIAALSLGSGNAQELRRVDDTELIQLLTGSNNVVVLFNKNNCQRCLDYENVVSKIQPQLEDTLSANVVQAVDSNLVSIYDPSKEPALVFFRRGIPILYHGEANDDEILDFFNDNLEPAVKELSDDNFEHLTQASTGATTGDWFVFFYSAECTVCQRLYAVWESVGGTLKRKMNIARMNSGGSGISTAKRLGALETPAFIFLRQGKMYHYMTKEYSPEAFILFAEKGYSSKSHPQKVPELPSVVDL
;
A
#
# COMPACT_ATOMS: atom_id res chain seq x y z
N MET A 1 -53.67 -36.36 -30.50
CA MET A 1 -53.04 -35.04 -30.33
C MET A 1 -52.42 -35.01 -28.94
N LEU A 2 -51.20 -35.53 -28.79
CA LEU A 2 -50.47 -35.57 -27.51
C LEU A 2 -49.94 -34.16 -27.21
N LEU A 3 -50.34 -33.58 -26.08
CA LEU A 3 -49.75 -32.36 -25.54
C LEU A 3 -48.56 -32.76 -24.66
N LEU A 4 -47.34 -32.50 -25.13
CA LEU A 4 -46.13 -32.58 -24.31
C LEU A 4 -46.04 -31.31 -23.45
N VAL A 5 -46.27 -31.44 -22.16
CA VAL A 5 -46.03 -30.37 -21.17
C VAL A 5 -44.55 -30.42 -20.82
N PHE A 6 -43.76 -29.50 -21.37
CA PHE A 6 -42.40 -29.24 -20.91
C PHE A 6 -42.46 -28.50 -19.56
N ILE A 7 -42.18 -29.22 -18.49
CA ILE A 7 -41.92 -28.61 -17.18
C ILE A 7 -40.48 -28.08 -17.22
N ALA A 8 -40.33 -26.78 -17.44
CA ALA A 8 -39.06 -26.10 -17.22
C ALA A 8 -38.80 -26.08 -15.71
N ALA A 9 -37.84 -26.88 -15.26
CA ALA A 9 -37.30 -26.76 -13.91
C ALA A 9 -36.56 -25.42 -13.81
N LEU A 10 -37.21 -24.42 -13.22
CA LEU A 10 -36.56 -23.21 -12.72
C LEU A 10 -35.60 -23.65 -11.61
N SER A 11 -34.31 -23.78 -11.96
CA SER A 11 -33.24 -23.86 -10.98
C SER A 11 -33.25 -22.55 -10.19
N LEU A 12 -33.83 -22.59 -8.99
CA LEU A 12 -33.59 -21.61 -7.95
C LEU A 12 -32.09 -21.59 -7.70
N GLY A 13 -31.41 -20.57 -8.21
CA GLY A 13 -30.05 -20.26 -7.85
C GLY A 13 -30.03 -19.88 -6.38
N SER A 14 -29.85 -20.88 -5.51
CA SER A 14 -29.39 -20.65 -4.15
C SER A 14 -28.04 -19.97 -4.27
N GLY A 15 -27.99 -18.66 -4.00
CA GLY A 15 -26.74 -17.94 -3.81
C GLY A 15 -26.05 -18.51 -2.58
N ASN A 16 -25.30 -19.59 -2.77
CA ASN A 16 -24.34 -20.04 -1.77
C ASN A 16 -23.29 -18.94 -1.69
N ALA A 17 -23.21 -18.27 -0.53
CA ALA A 17 -22.02 -17.51 -0.19
C ALA A 17 -20.85 -18.50 -0.27
N GLN A 18 -19.99 -18.32 -1.27
CA GLN A 18 -18.85 -19.21 -1.48
C GLN A 18 -17.82 -18.87 -0.41
N GLU A 19 -17.54 -19.83 0.48
CA GLU A 19 -16.50 -19.64 1.51
C GLU A 19 -15.15 -19.36 0.84
N LEU A 20 -14.44 -18.34 1.33
CA LEU A 20 -13.12 -17.99 0.79
C LEU A 20 -12.15 -19.14 1.01
N ARG A 21 -11.31 -19.40 0.02
CA ARG A 21 -10.30 -20.46 0.07
C ARG A 21 -9.27 -20.16 1.16
N ARG A 22 -9.21 -21.01 2.19
CA ARG A 22 -8.22 -20.91 3.26
C ARG A 22 -6.86 -21.44 2.81
N VAL A 23 -5.80 -20.74 3.19
CA VAL A 23 -4.40 -21.12 2.93
C VAL A 23 -3.57 -20.97 4.21
N ASP A 24 -2.55 -21.81 4.36
CA ASP A 24 -1.56 -21.67 5.43
C ASP A 24 -0.39 -20.77 4.99
N ASP A 25 0.53 -20.48 5.91
CA ASP A 25 1.69 -19.60 5.65
C ASP A 25 2.58 -20.14 4.50
N THR A 26 2.71 -21.47 4.34
CA THR A 26 3.56 -22.07 3.31
C THR A 26 2.95 -21.90 1.93
N GLU A 27 1.67 -22.22 1.81
CA GLU A 27 0.94 -22.04 0.56
C GLU A 27 0.82 -20.55 0.21
N LEU A 28 0.57 -19.68 1.20
CA LEU A 28 0.49 -18.25 0.97
C LEU A 28 1.82 -17.71 0.39
N ILE A 29 2.97 -18.12 0.92
CA ILE A 29 4.27 -17.73 0.35
C ILE A 29 4.41 -18.19 -1.11
N GLN A 30 3.94 -19.40 -1.46
CA GLN A 30 3.99 -19.88 -2.84
C GLN A 30 3.12 -19.04 -3.79
N LEU A 31 1.94 -18.60 -3.33
CA LEU A 31 1.08 -17.71 -4.11
C LEU A 31 1.74 -16.34 -4.31
N LEU A 32 2.31 -15.77 -3.25
CA LEU A 32 2.91 -14.43 -3.27
C LEU A 32 4.24 -14.36 -4.03
N THR A 33 4.96 -15.47 -4.15
CA THR A 33 6.21 -15.57 -4.94
C THR A 33 5.96 -15.85 -6.42
N GLY A 34 4.73 -16.21 -6.79
CA GLY A 34 4.33 -16.38 -8.18
C GLY A 34 4.16 -15.05 -8.94
N SER A 35 3.83 -15.15 -10.22
CA SER A 35 3.57 -14.00 -11.10
C SER A 35 2.13 -13.48 -11.05
N ASN A 36 1.27 -14.16 -10.29
CA ASN A 36 -0.16 -13.90 -10.28
C ASN A 36 -0.51 -12.78 -9.30
N ASN A 37 -1.62 -12.11 -9.61
CA ASN A 37 -2.27 -11.22 -8.66
C ASN A 37 -2.92 -12.06 -7.55
N VAL A 38 -2.84 -11.58 -6.31
CA VAL A 38 -3.41 -12.28 -5.15
C VAL A 38 -4.08 -11.26 -4.24
N VAL A 39 -5.33 -11.49 -3.85
CA VAL A 39 -6.00 -10.75 -2.79
C VAL A 39 -6.04 -11.65 -1.57
N VAL A 40 -5.47 -11.18 -0.46
CA VAL A 40 -5.36 -11.94 0.79
C VAL A 40 -6.15 -11.23 1.86
N LEU A 41 -7.14 -11.91 2.42
CA LEU A 41 -7.80 -11.51 3.67
C LEU A 41 -7.10 -12.21 4.84
N PHE A 42 -6.33 -11.46 5.62
CA PHE A 42 -5.78 -11.92 6.88
C PHE A 42 -6.84 -11.76 7.97
N ASN A 43 -7.19 -12.86 8.62
CA ASN A 43 -8.21 -12.94 9.66
C ASN A 43 -7.66 -13.58 10.92
N LYS A 44 -8.36 -13.33 12.04
CA LYS A 44 -8.05 -13.95 13.33
C LYS A 44 -9.26 -14.69 13.88
N ASN A 45 -9.02 -15.76 14.62
CA ASN A 45 -10.07 -16.39 15.43
C ASN A 45 -10.65 -15.40 16.47
N ASN A 46 -11.95 -15.53 16.76
CA ASN A 46 -12.70 -14.69 17.72
C ASN A 46 -12.69 -13.18 17.39
N CYS A 47 -12.76 -12.83 16.11
CA CYS A 47 -12.73 -11.46 15.62
C CYS A 47 -14.07 -11.08 14.96
N GLN A 48 -14.84 -10.20 15.59
CA GLN A 48 -16.14 -9.79 15.06
C GLN A 48 -16.02 -9.02 13.74
N ARG A 49 -15.08 -8.06 13.67
CA ARG A 49 -14.82 -7.27 12.45
C ARG A 49 -14.37 -8.14 11.27
N CYS A 50 -13.71 -9.27 11.55
CA CYS A 50 -13.26 -10.21 10.52
C CYS A 50 -14.44 -10.86 9.78
N LEU A 51 -15.57 -11.08 10.46
CA LEU A 51 -16.79 -11.60 9.83
C LEU A 51 -17.34 -10.62 8.80
N ASP A 52 -17.26 -9.31 9.07
CA ASP A 52 -17.74 -8.29 8.13
C ASP A 52 -16.91 -8.29 6.85
N TYR A 53 -15.57 -8.32 6.97
CA TYR A 53 -14.68 -8.44 5.80
C TYR A 53 -14.85 -9.78 5.08
N GLU A 54 -14.98 -10.89 5.80
CA GLU A 54 -15.16 -12.21 5.18
C GLU A 54 -16.45 -12.26 4.35
N ASN A 55 -17.56 -11.73 4.89
CA ASN A 55 -18.83 -11.66 4.17
C ASN A 55 -18.73 -10.79 2.90
N VAL A 56 -18.13 -9.61 3.01
CA VAL A 56 -17.97 -8.68 1.89
C VAL A 56 -17.04 -9.28 0.83
N VAL A 57 -15.85 -9.74 1.22
CA VAL A 57 -14.84 -10.27 0.30
C VAL A 57 -15.32 -11.56 -0.38
N SER A 58 -16.04 -12.44 0.33
CA SER A 58 -16.71 -13.61 -0.25
C SER A 58 -17.75 -13.20 -1.30
N LYS A 59 -18.56 -12.17 -1.01
CA LYS A 59 -19.59 -11.66 -1.92
C LYS A 59 -18.99 -11.06 -3.20
N ILE A 60 -17.90 -10.30 -3.10
CA ILE A 60 -17.25 -9.64 -4.25
C ILE A 60 -16.14 -10.48 -4.89
N GLN A 61 -15.90 -11.71 -4.41
CA GLN A 61 -14.84 -12.58 -4.92
C GLN A 61 -14.85 -12.73 -6.45
N PRO A 62 -16.00 -13.01 -7.11
CA PRO A 62 -16.02 -13.13 -8.57
C PRO A 62 -15.54 -11.85 -9.28
N GLN A 63 -15.93 -10.67 -8.79
CA GLN A 63 -15.52 -9.39 -9.36
C GLN A 63 -14.02 -9.13 -9.17
N LEU A 64 -13.45 -9.53 -8.03
CA LEU A 64 -12.01 -9.45 -7.78
C LEU A 64 -11.24 -10.40 -8.70
N GLU A 65 -11.72 -11.62 -8.89
CA GLU A 65 -11.13 -12.62 -9.79
C GLU A 65 -11.16 -12.13 -11.24
N ASP A 66 -12.32 -11.64 -11.72
CA ASP A 66 -12.50 -11.20 -13.10
C ASP A 66 -11.73 -9.90 -13.41
N THR A 67 -11.85 -8.90 -12.54
CA THR A 67 -11.32 -7.55 -12.82
C THR A 67 -9.82 -7.47 -12.52
N LEU A 68 -9.38 -8.06 -11.42
CA LEU A 68 -7.98 -7.99 -10.99
C LEU A 68 -7.16 -9.18 -11.51
N SER A 69 -7.79 -10.19 -12.12
CA SER A 69 -7.14 -11.47 -12.45
C SER A 69 -6.44 -12.07 -11.22
N ALA A 70 -7.06 -11.93 -10.04
CA ALA A 70 -6.45 -12.23 -8.76
C ALA A 70 -6.97 -13.52 -8.15
N ASN A 71 -6.08 -14.29 -7.52
CA ASN A 71 -6.49 -15.38 -6.63
C ASN A 71 -6.95 -14.76 -5.31
N VAL A 72 -8.21 -14.98 -4.92
CA VAL A 72 -8.73 -14.48 -3.64
C VAL A 72 -8.64 -15.60 -2.61
N VAL A 73 -7.90 -15.35 -1.53
CA VAL A 73 -7.65 -16.31 -0.46
C VAL A 73 -7.80 -15.66 0.91
N GLN A 74 -8.04 -16.49 1.93
CA GLN A 74 -7.99 -16.06 3.32
C GLN A 74 -6.90 -16.83 4.09
N ALA A 75 -6.22 -16.13 4.98
CA ALA A 75 -5.21 -16.71 5.88
C ALA A 75 -5.61 -16.40 7.32
N VAL A 76 -5.83 -17.44 8.12
CA VAL A 76 -6.33 -17.31 9.51
C VAL A 76 -5.18 -17.52 10.49
N ASP A 77 -5.02 -16.61 11.45
CA ASP A 77 -3.93 -16.61 12.45
C ASP A 77 -2.53 -16.70 11.82
N SER A 78 -2.35 -16.10 10.63
CA SER A 78 -1.10 -16.12 9.87
C SER A 78 -0.06 -15.19 10.49
N ASN A 79 1.19 -15.64 10.61
CA ASN A 79 2.27 -14.78 11.11
C ASN A 79 2.67 -13.69 10.10
N LEU A 80 2.33 -13.89 8.82
CA LEU A 80 2.69 -13.01 7.72
C LEU A 80 1.93 -11.68 7.75
N VAL A 81 0.79 -11.61 8.44
CA VAL A 81 0.03 -10.35 8.56
C VAL A 81 0.90 -9.22 9.12
N SER A 82 1.80 -9.54 10.06
CA SER A 82 2.71 -8.56 10.68
C SER A 82 3.69 -7.89 9.72
N ILE A 83 3.85 -8.45 8.50
CA ILE A 83 4.67 -7.91 7.42
C ILE A 83 3.88 -6.92 6.55
N TYR A 84 2.56 -7.02 6.50
CA TYR A 84 1.73 -6.24 5.58
C TYR A 84 0.83 -5.24 6.29
N ASP A 85 0.41 -5.53 7.51
CA ASP A 85 -0.29 -4.60 8.37
C ASP A 85 0.26 -4.69 9.81
N PRO A 86 1.09 -3.72 10.24
CA PRO A 86 1.60 -3.68 11.61
C PRO A 86 0.52 -3.28 12.63
N SER A 87 -0.66 -2.83 12.18
CA SER A 87 -1.66 -2.14 12.98
C SER A 87 -2.80 -3.02 13.48
N LYS A 88 -3.23 -4.09 12.77
CA LYS A 88 -4.04 -5.26 13.27
C LYS A 88 -4.71 -6.09 12.15
N GLU A 89 -5.27 -7.24 12.54
CA GLU A 89 -6.27 -8.03 11.79
C GLU A 89 -7.71 -7.55 12.10
N PRO A 90 -8.67 -7.62 11.14
CA PRO A 90 -8.49 -8.12 9.78
C PRO A 90 -7.66 -7.16 8.92
N ALA A 91 -6.90 -7.70 7.99
CA ALA A 91 -6.16 -6.92 7.00
C ALA A 91 -6.43 -7.46 5.61
N LEU A 92 -6.84 -6.59 4.69
CA LEU A 92 -7.09 -6.96 3.29
C LEU A 92 -5.97 -6.39 2.42
N VAL A 93 -5.21 -7.26 1.78
CA VAL A 93 -4.00 -6.88 1.03
C VAL A 93 -4.11 -7.39 -0.39
N PHE A 94 -3.91 -6.50 -1.35
CA PHE A 94 -3.83 -6.84 -2.76
C PHE A 94 -2.38 -6.84 -3.23
N PHE A 95 -1.90 -7.99 -3.69
CA PHE A 95 -0.56 -8.18 -4.24
C PHE A 95 -0.63 -8.10 -5.76
N ARG A 96 -0.05 -7.04 -6.31
CA ARG A 96 0.02 -6.80 -7.76
C ARG A 96 1.41 -7.16 -8.24
N ARG A 97 1.56 -8.34 -8.85
CA ARG A 97 2.88 -8.89 -9.24
C ARG A 97 3.89 -8.84 -8.07
N GLY A 98 3.45 -9.24 -6.88
CA GLY A 98 4.26 -9.24 -5.66
C GLY A 98 4.37 -7.91 -4.91
N ILE A 99 3.82 -6.80 -5.43
CA ILE A 99 3.84 -5.50 -4.74
C ILE A 99 2.54 -5.34 -3.93
N PRO A 100 2.60 -5.37 -2.59
CA PRO A 100 1.42 -5.33 -1.74
C PRO A 100 0.85 -3.92 -1.65
N ILE A 101 -0.48 -3.79 -1.62
CA ILE A 101 -1.18 -2.59 -1.15
C ILE A 101 -2.18 -2.99 -0.08
N LEU A 102 -2.11 -2.31 1.06
CA LEU A 102 -3.06 -2.47 2.15
C LEU A 102 -4.33 -1.69 1.85
N TYR A 103 -5.49 -2.32 1.96
CA TYR A 103 -6.77 -1.61 2.03
C TYR A 103 -7.04 -1.20 3.49
N HIS A 104 -7.32 0.08 3.71
CA HIS A 104 -7.48 0.69 5.03
C HIS A 104 -8.88 1.31 5.26
N GLY A 105 -9.81 1.08 4.32
CA GLY A 105 -11.20 1.48 4.45
C GLY A 105 -12.04 0.47 5.23
N GLU A 106 -13.36 0.69 5.30
CA GLU A 106 -14.29 -0.21 5.98
C GLU A 106 -14.68 -1.42 5.11
N ALA A 107 -15.32 -2.44 5.71
CA ALA A 107 -15.83 -3.59 4.97
C ALA A 107 -17.04 -3.18 4.10
N ASN A 108 -16.75 -2.64 2.92
CA ASN A 108 -17.73 -2.17 1.96
C ASN A 108 -17.37 -2.64 0.55
N ASP A 109 -18.32 -3.26 -0.13
CA ASP A 109 -18.15 -3.85 -1.46
C ASP A 109 -17.59 -2.87 -2.49
N ASP A 110 -18.25 -1.71 -2.64
CA ASP A 110 -17.93 -0.72 -3.66
C ASP A 110 -16.59 -0.05 -3.33
N GLU A 111 -16.34 0.27 -2.06
CA GLU A 111 -15.09 0.90 -1.62
C GLU A 111 -13.87 0.00 -1.86
N ILE A 112 -13.97 -1.30 -1.56
CA ILE A 112 -12.89 -2.26 -1.81
C ILE A 112 -12.63 -2.41 -3.32
N LEU A 113 -13.69 -2.60 -4.11
CA LEU A 113 -13.58 -2.76 -5.56
C LEU A 113 -12.98 -1.51 -6.20
N ASP A 114 -13.50 -0.32 -5.88
CA ASP A 114 -12.99 0.94 -6.41
C ASP A 114 -11.54 1.15 -6.02
N PHE A 115 -11.18 0.89 -4.75
CA PHE A 115 -9.80 1.06 -4.30
C PHE A 115 -8.82 0.14 -5.04
N PHE A 116 -9.13 -1.15 -5.22
CA PHE A 116 -8.24 -2.06 -5.95
C PHE A 116 -8.22 -1.80 -7.45
N ASN A 117 -9.36 -1.46 -8.05
CA ASN A 117 -9.45 -1.11 -9.47
C ASN A 117 -8.67 0.17 -9.79
N ASP A 118 -8.74 1.18 -8.91
CA ASP A 118 -7.94 2.38 -9.07
C ASP A 118 -6.44 2.06 -8.93
N ASN A 119 -6.06 1.04 -8.16
CA ASN A 119 -4.68 0.75 -7.78
C ASN A 119 -4.10 -0.53 -8.40
N LEU A 120 -4.47 -0.85 -9.65
CA LEU A 120 -3.93 -1.98 -10.40
C LEU A 120 -2.40 -1.92 -10.61
N GLU A 121 -1.86 -0.72 -10.80
CA GLU A 121 -0.43 -0.48 -10.97
C GLU A 121 0.13 0.28 -9.75
N PRO A 122 1.37 -0.02 -9.30
CA PRO A 122 2.00 0.67 -8.17
C PRO A 122 2.12 2.17 -8.42
N ALA A 123 1.74 2.96 -7.41
CA ALA A 123 1.80 4.42 -7.48
C ALA A 123 3.11 5.00 -6.90
N VAL A 124 3.80 4.25 -6.04
CA VAL A 124 5.02 4.71 -5.37
C VAL A 124 6.18 4.68 -6.34
N LYS A 125 6.88 5.81 -6.45
CA LYS A 125 8.06 5.96 -7.31
C LYS A 125 9.33 5.57 -6.57
N GLU A 126 10.24 4.87 -7.24
CA GLU A 126 11.58 4.59 -6.70
C GLU A 126 12.52 5.75 -7.02
N LEU A 127 13.14 6.31 -5.98
CA LEU A 127 14.14 7.36 -6.11
C LEU A 127 15.53 6.83 -5.77
N SER A 128 16.54 7.43 -6.39
CA SER A 128 17.96 7.20 -6.16
C SER A 128 18.71 8.54 -6.20
N ASP A 129 20.00 8.50 -5.85
CA ASP A 129 20.89 9.65 -6.01
C ASP A 129 20.91 10.17 -7.45
N ASP A 130 20.77 9.29 -8.44
CA ASP A 130 20.83 9.64 -9.86
C ASP A 130 19.57 10.37 -10.37
N ASN A 131 18.39 10.05 -9.82
CA ASN A 131 17.11 10.54 -10.34
C ASN A 131 16.41 11.55 -9.44
N PHE A 132 16.83 11.68 -8.17
CA PHE A 132 16.12 12.48 -7.17
C PHE A 132 15.97 13.94 -7.60
N GLU A 133 17.06 14.62 -7.94
CA GLU A 133 16.98 16.03 -8.33
C GLU A 133 16.28 16.21 -9.66
N HIS A 134 16.51 15.31 -10.62
CA HIS A 134 15.87 15.37 -11.91
C HIS A 134 14.34 15.31 -11.78
N LEU A 135 13.83 14.38 -10.98
CA LEU A 135 12.41 14.16 -10.80
C LEU A 135 11.77 15.16 -9.83
N THR A 136 12.42 15.51 -8.72
CA THR A 136 11.81 16.31 -7.65
C THR A 136 12.07 17.79 -7.79
N GLN A 137 13.19 18.20 -8.39
CA GLN A 137 13.68 19.58 -8.43
C GLN A 137 13.73 20.22 -7.03
N ALA A 138 14.04 19.42 -6.01
CA ALA A 138 13.93 19.82 -4.61
C ALA A 138 14.91 20.96 -4.24
N SER A 139 16.14 20.93 -4.77
CA SER A 139 17.18 21.90 -4.41
C SER A 139 16.97 23.28 -5.03
N THR A 140 16.32 23.37 -6.19
CA THR A 140 16.09 24.65 -6.89
C THR A 140 14.85 25.38 -6.36
N GLY A 141 14.04 24.71 -5.54
CA GLY A 141 12.74 25.20 -5.07
C GLY A 141 11.62 25.16 -6.12
N ALA A 142 11.94 24.82 -7.38
CA ALA A 142 10.99 24.67 -8.47
C ALA A 142 10.51 23.22 -8.56
N THR A 143 9.87 22.71 -7.49
CA THR A 143 9.49 21.30 -7.42
C THR A 143 8.48 20.92 -8.49
N THR A 144 8.54 19.68 -9.00
CA THR A 144 7.58 19.12 -9.99
C THR A 144 6.23 18.75 -9.37
N GLY A 145 5.82 19.51 -8.36
CA GLY A 145 4.74 19.18 -7.42
C GLY A 145 5.27 18.85 -6.04
N ASP A 146 4.36 18.48 -5.15
CA ASP A 146 4.68 18.04 -3.79
C ASP A 146 5.15 16.58 -3.84
N TRP A 147 6.12 16.22 -2.98
CA TRP A 147 6.65 14.87 -2.88
C TRP A 147 6.66 14.40 -1.44
N PHE A 148 6.13 13.21 -1.16
CA PHE A 148 6.30 12.55 0.14
C PHE A 148 7.16 11.31 -0.04
N VAL A 149 8.33 11.29 0.61
CA VAL A 149 9.37 10.30 0.36
C VAL A 149 9.62 9.46 1.61
N PHE A 150 9.56 8.14 1.47
CA PHE A 150 9.93 7.16 2.48
C PHE A 150 11.38 6.68 2.28
N PHE A 151 12.25 6.98 3.23
CA PHE A 151 13.63 6.52 3.27
C PHE A 151 13.70 5.22 4.09
N TYR A 152 14.20 4.16 3.45
CA TYR A 152 14.30 2.82 4.01
C TYR A 152 15.69 2.23 3.84
N SER A 153 16.01 1.14 4.53
CA SER A 153 17.19 0.32 4.26
C SER A 153 16.82 -1.16 4.19
N ALA A 154 17.69 -1.99 3.59
CA ALA A 154 17.43 -3.42 3.41
C ALA A 154 17.39 -4.18 4.75
N GLU A 155 18.16 -3.71 5.73
CA GLU A 155 18.30 -4.28 7.07
C GLU A 155 17.20 -3.82 8.04
N CYS A 156 16.39 -2.84 7.64
CA CYS A 156 15.33 -2.27 8.45
C CYS A 156 14.06 -3.13 8.40
N THR A 157 13.90 -4.00 9.40
CA THR A 157 12.71 -4.88 9.51
C THR A 157 11.40 -4.10 9.63
N VAL A 158 11.40 -2.97 10.35
CA VAL A 158 10.24 -2.08 10.42
C VAL A 158 9.89 -1.53 9.04
N CYS A 159 10.88 -1.17 8.22
CA CYS A 159 10.65 -0.61 6.90
C CYS A 159 9.96 -1.61 5.97
N GLN A 160 10.35 -2.89 6.03
CA GLN A 160 9.72 -3.97 5.27
C GLN A 160 8.22 -4.07 5.60
N ARG A 161 7.85 -3.86 6.87
CA ARG A 161 6.45 -3.89 7.34
C ARG A 161 5.61 -2.72 6.82
N LEU A 162 6.26 -1.65 6.37
CA LEU A 162 5.58 -0.44 5.91
C LEU A 162 5.38 -0.40 4.40
N TYR A 163 5.84 -1.39 3.63
CA TYR A 163 5.68 -1.35 2.18
C TYR A 163 4.21 -1.35 1.74
N ALA A 164 3.38 -2.24 2.29
CA ALA A 164 1.96 -2.28 1.92
C ALA A 164 1.20 -1.03 2.39
N VAL A 165 1.53 -0.53 3.58
CA VAL A 165 1.03 0.75 4.13
C VAL A 165 1.41 1.91 3.20
N TRP A 166 2.68 1.99 2.81
CA TRP A 166 3.20 3.08 1.99
C TRP A 166 2.65 3.06 0.56
N GLU A 167 2.43 1.86 0.00
CA GLU A 167 1.68 1.68 -1.24
C GLU A 167 0.23 2.16 -1.11
N SER A 168 -0.39 1.99 0.06
CA SER A 168 -1.74 2.49 0.34
C SER A 168 -1.80 4.02 0.34
N VAL A 169 -0.81 4.67 0.99
CA VAL A 169 -0.62 6.12 0.94
C VAL A 169 -0.40 6.58 -0.50
N GLY A 170 0.46 5.87 -1.24
CA GLY A 170 0.70 6.04 -2.68
C GLY A 170 -0.58 6.04 -3.49
N GLY A 171 -1.36 4.97 -3.39
CA GLY A 171 -2.59 4.78 -4.12
C GLY A 171 -3.64 5.86 -3.84
N THR A 172 -3.73 6.29 -2.58
CA THR A 172 -4.69 7.30 -2.12
C THR A 172 -4.31 8.71 -2.56
N LEU A 173 -3.01 9.04 -2.55
CA LEU A 173 -2.52 10.40 -2.80
C LEU A 173 -2.02 10.65 -4.22
N LYS A 174 -1.94 9.64 -5.09
CA LYS A 174 -1.35 9.74 -6.46
C LYS A 174 -1.93 10.83 -7.37
N ARG A 175 -3.17 11.28 -7.12
CA ARG A 175 -3.82 12.37 -7.87
C ARG A 175 -3.58 13.76 -7.26
N LYS A 176 -3.02 13.82 -6.05
CA LYS A 176 -2.79 15.04 -5.26
C LYS A 176 -1.31 15.40 -5.15
N MET A 177 -0.43 14.40 -5.04
CA MET A 177 1.02 14.58 -4.91
C MET A 177 1.79 13.32 -5.31
N ASN A 178 3.11 13.44 -5.43
CA ASN A 178 3.97 12.31 -5.72
C ASN A 178 4.34 11.58 -4.43
N ILE A 179 4.17 10.26 -4.41
CA ILE A 179 4.63 9.41 -3.32
C ILE A 179 5.82 8.58 -3.82
N ALA A 180 6.86 8.51 -3.01
CA ALA A 180 8.11 7.87 -3.40
C ALA A 180 8.76 7.12 -2.24
N ARG A 181 9.71 6.25 -2.56
CA ARG A 181 10.62 5.63 -1.60
C ARG A 181 12.05 5.66 -2.11
N MET A 182 13.01 5.54 -1.20
CA MET A 182 14.43 5.59 -1.49
C MET A 182 15.22 4.72 -0.50
N ASN A 183 16.14 3.90 -1.01
CA ASN A 183 17.06 3.12 -0.17
C ASN A 183 18.21 4.01 0.35
N SER A 184 18.14 4.43 1.62
CA SER A 184 19.14 5.28 2.27
C SER A 184 20.46 4.58 2.60
N GLY A 185 20.48 3.24 2.63
CA GLY A 185 21.69 2.43 2.81
C GLY A 185 22.35 2.01 1.49
N GLY A 186 21.75 2.35 0.35
CA GLY A 186 22.18 1.91 -0.97
C GLY A 186 22.14 3.03 -2.00
N SER A 187 21.26 2.90 -3.00
CA SER A 187 21.19 3.78 -4.17
C SER A 187 20.86 5.26 -3.87
N GLY A 188 20.41 5.59 -2.66
CA GLY A 188 20.05 6.94 -2.25
C GLY A 188 20.86 7.49 -1.07
N ILE A 189 22.03 6.90 -0.76
CA ILE A 189 22.79 7.25 0.45
C ILE A 189 23.24 8.71 0.48
N SER A 190 23.62 9.29 -0.66
CA SER A 190 24.11 10.67 -0.72
C SER A 190 22.98 11.65 -0.47
N THR A 191 21.82 11.41 -1.08
CA THR A 191 20.60 12.18 -0.89
C THR A 191 20.08 12.03 0.53
N ALA A 192 20.02 10.80 1.06
CA ALA A 192 19.61 10.56 2.43
C ALA A 192 20.52 11.28 3.44
N LYS A 193 21.85 11.24 3.25
CA LYS A 193 22.80 12.00 4.07
C LYS A 193 22.53 13.50 4.01
N ARG A 194 22.36 14.04 2.80
CA ARG A 194 22.10 15.47 2.58
C ARG A 194 20.80 15.93 3.23
N LEU A 195 19.75 15.11 3.19
CA LEU A 195 18.44 15.41 3.76
C LEU A 195 18.29 14.95 5.22
N GLY A 196 19.35 14.47 5.88
CA GLY A 196 19.29 14.01 7.27
C GLY A 196 18.37 12.79 7.48
N ALA A 197 18.31 11.87 6.52
CA ALA A 197 17.43 10.69 6.48
C ALA A 197 18.20 9.35 6.45
N LEU A 198 19.39 9.29 7.07
CA LEU A 198 20.17 8.06 7.18
C LEU A 198 19.59 7.09 8.23
N GLU A 199 18.94 7.61 9.26
CA GLU A 199 18.23 6.79 10.24
C GLU A 199 16.89 6.33 9.64
N THR A 200 16.64 5.02 9.63
CA THR A 200 15.47 4.41 8.99
C THR A 200 14.50 3.79 10.01
N PRO A 201 13.18 3.80 9.77
CA PRO A 201 12.50 4.50 8.66
C PRO A 201 12.48 6.02 8.87
N ALA A 202 12.64 6.79 7.80
CA ALA A 202 12.43 8.24 7.81
C ALA A 202 11.46 8.66 6.71
N PHE A 203 10.68 9.72 6.94
CA PHE A 203 9.75 10.24 5.95
C PHE A 203 9.87 11.75 5.86
N ILE A 204 10.02 12.25 4.63
CA ILE A 204 10.20 13.68 4.35
C ILE A 204 9.18 14.11 3.31
N PHE A 205 8.38 15.11 3.66
CA PHE A 205 7.50 15.80 2.73
C PHE A 205 8.22 17.03 2.18
N LEU A 206 8.29 17.15 0.85
CA LEU A 206 8.92 18.22 0.10
C LEU A 206 7.83 19.07 -0.55
N ARG A 207 7.84 20.37 -0.25
CA ARG A 207 6.86 21.32 -0.78
C ARG A 207 7.47 22.71 -0.84
N GLN A 208 7.44 23.32 -2.03
CA GLN A 208 7.84 24.72 -2.25
C GLN A 208 9.25 25.04 -1.72
N GLY A 209 10.23 24.18 -2.04
CA GLY A 209 11.63 24.33 -1.61
C GLY A 209 11.88 24.11 -0.11
N LYS A 210 10.87 23.65 0.62
CA LYS A 210 10.96 23.27 2.03
C LYS A 210 10.76 21.77 2.19
N MET A 211 11.40 21.24 3.23
CA MET A 211 11.22 19.87 3.68
C MET A 211 10.65 19.83 5.10
N TYR A 212 9.80 18.83 5.33
CA TYR A 212 9.08 18.62 6.58
C TYR A 212 9.24 17.15 6.98
N HIS A 213 9.97 16.89 8.06
CA HIS A 213 10.12 15.54 8.59
C HIS A 213 8.84 15.08 9.27
N TYR A 214 8.43 13.83 9.02
CA TYR A 214 7.40 13.15 9.78
C TYR A 214 7.98 12.66 11.11
N MET A 215 7.67 13.35 12.21
CA MET A 215 8.25 13.08 13.52
C MET A 215 7.40 12.14 14.39
N THR A 216 6.16 11.86 13.98
CA THR A 216 5.27 10.97 14.72
C THR A 216 5.64 9.51 14.49
N LYS A 217 5.51 8.67 15.51
CA LYS A 217 5.78 7.22 15.44
C LYS A 217 4.53 6.39 15.14
N GLU A 218 3.56 7.01 14.47
CA GLU A 218 2.32 6.38 14.03
C GLU A 218 2.44 6.09 12.54
N TYR A 219 2.34 4.83 12.14
CA TYR A 219 2.65 4.41 10.78
C TYR A 219 1.45 3.77 10.07
N SER A 220 0.24 4.31 10.29
CA SER A 220 -0.95 3.91 9.55
C SER A 220 -1.10 4.76 8.27
N PRO A 221 -1.82 4.27 7.24
CA PRO A 221 -2.10 5.06 6.04
C PRO A 221 -2.76 6.41 6.38
N GLU A 222 -3.73 6.43 7.30
CA GLU A 222 -4.47 7.63 7.70
C GLU A 222 -3.55 8.68 8.32
N ALA A 223 -2.61 8.26 9.18
CA ALA A 223 -1.68 9.16 9.84
C ALA A 223 -0.75 9.85 8.82
N PHE A 224 -0.24 9.08 7.85
CA PHE A 224 0.58 9.62 6.77
C PHE A 224 -0.21 10.54 5.85
N ILE A 225 -1.42 10.15 5.44
CA ILE A 225 -2.32 10.96 4.61
C ILE A 225 -2.63 12.28 5.30
N LEU A 226 -3.04 12.23 6.58
CA LEU A 226 -3.37 13.41 7.36
C LEU A 226 -2.18 14.36 7.48
N PHE A 227 -0.97 13.82 7.68
CA PHE A 227 0.25 14.63 7.71
C PHE A 227 0.50 15.31 6.37
N ALA A 228 0.50 14.56 5.28
CA ALA A 228 0.81 15.08 3.95
C ALA A 228 -0.19 16.16 3.49
N GLU A 229 -1.49 15.97 3.79
CA GLU A 229 -2.52 16.93 3.37
C GLU A 229 -2.56 18.20 4.23
N LYS A 230 -2.38 18.07 5.55
CA LYS A 230 -2.67 19.16 6.51
C LYS A 230 -1.65 19.27 7.64
N GLY A 231 -1.20 18.13 8.16
CA GLY A 231 -0.38 18.07 9.37
C GLY A 231 1.04 18.59 9.24
N TYR A 232 1.64 18.58 8.03
CA TYR A 232 3.05 18.94 7.83
C TYR A 232 3.41 20.34 8.35
N SER A 233 2.48 21.29 8.26
CA SER A 233 2.68 22.69 8.66
C SER A 233 2.69 22.92 10.17
N SER A 234 2.05 22.03 10.95
CA SER A 234 1.85 22.17 12.40
C SER A 234 2.59 21.11 13.21
N LYS A 235 2.81 19.93 12.64
CA LYS A 235 3.49 18.78 13.28
C LYS A 235 4.97 18.66 12.91
N SER A 236 5.48 19.56 12.07
CA SER A 236 6.89 19.58 11.64
C SER A 236 7.41 21.01 11.58
N HIS A 237 8.73 21.16 11.65
CA HIS A 237 9.40 22.43 11.47
C HIS A 237 9.88 22.55 10.02
N PRO A 238 9.49 23.59 9.26
CA PRO A 238 9.96 23.78 7.90
C PRO A 238 11.47 23.98 7.88
N GLN A 239 12.18 23.18 7.07
CA GLN A 239 13.59 23.36 6.78
C GLN A 239 13.77 23.67 5.29
N LYS A 240 14.73 24.52 4.94
CA LYS A 240 15.10 24.71 3.53
C LYS A 240 15.71 23.39 3.03
N VAL A 241 15.34 22.94 1.84
CA VAL A 241 16.02 21.79 1.21
C VAL A 241 17.50 22.14 1.01
N PRO A 242 18.45 21.35 1.56
CA PRO A 242 19.87 21.59 1.36
C PRO A 242 20.25 21.52 -0.12
N GLU A 243 21.05 22.49 -0.55
CA GLU A 243 21.56 22.55 -1.93
C GLU A 243 22.49 21.37 -2.22
N LEU A 244 22.68 21.06 -3.50
CA LEU A 244 23.66 20.05 -3.91
C LEU A 244 25.07 20.46 -3.41
N PRO A 245 25.90 19.52 -2.93
CA PRO A 245 27.29 19.82 -2.60
C PRO A 245 27.96 20.46 -3.81
N SER A 246 28.67 21.57 -3.61
CA SER A 246 29.40 22.19 -4.70
C SER A 246 30.61 21.31 -5.05
N VAL A 247 31.03 21.30 -6.32
CA VAL A 247 32.23 20.57 -6.78
C VAL A 247 33.50 21.05 -6.05
N VAL A 248 33.44 22.19 -5.36
CA VAL A 248 34.56 22.79 -4.61
C VAL A 248 34.67 22.21 -3.19
N ASP A 249 33.65 21.49 -2.70
CA ASP A 249 33.56 20.96 -1.34
C ASP A 249 33.85 19.44 -1.22
N LEU A 250 34.36 18.82 -2.31
CA LEU A 250 34.78 17.41 -2.39
C LEU A 250 36.31 17.30 -2.50
#